data_AF-A0A7K7DQC5-F1
#
_entry.id   AF-A0A7K7DQC5-F1
#
_cell.length_a   1.000
_cell.length_b   1.000
_cell.length_c   1.000
_cell.angle_alpha   90.00
_cell.angle_beta   90.00
_cell.angle_gamma   90.00
#
_symmetry.space_group_name_H-M   'P 1'
#
loop_
_entity.id
_entity.type
_entity.pdbx_description
1 polymer ?
#
loop_
_entity_poly.entity_id
_entity_poly.type
_entity_poly.pdbx_seq_one_letter_code
_entity_poly.pdbx_strand_id
1 'polypeptide(L)'
;GFGGPGGVIGGPGVGTGGPAIGAGVPPPPPGCLGLLSGGSGDLPWSPRGSPRPPKVLLSPPPCSPPAPFLLILVPSAPPHLQRRLALRDTWAGGTWPGEPAGAPRSARTVFVLGTPGDPREQRELLAESRQHGDILQGDFRDTYANLTRKTLLLLRWARACCAAAPFLLKADDDMFINVPAVATYLATWRGAPARLYLGRVHWRVAPNRDPRSRHYVAEELYPLSRYPPYCSGTAYVLSRQAAGAVLGAAGAVPEGLPEDVWVREAVRRAGVAA
;
A
#
# COMPACT_ATOMS: atom_id res chain seq x y z
N GLY A 1 71.56 30.08 20.64
CA GLY A 1 71.15 29.67 19.29
C GLY A 1 69.69 30.00 19.11
N PHE A 2 69.34 30.60 17.96
CA PHE A 2 68.01 30.76 17.33
C PHE A 2 66.79 30.96 18.26
N GLY A 3 66.01 32.04 18.26
CA GLY A 3 65.66 32.97 17.18
C GLY A 3 64.16 32.90 16.90
N GLY A 4 63.40 33.94 17.30
CA GLY A 4 62.17 34.38 16.61
C GLY A 4 60.80 33.94 17.16
N PRO A 5 59.72 34.72 16.87
CA PRO A 5 58.65 35.03 17.84
C PRO A 5 57.20 34.78 17.37
N GLY A 6 56.25 34.93 18.30
CA GLY A 6 54.93 35.56 18.06
C GLY A 6 53.80 34.71 17.47
N GLY A 7 52.60 34.86 18.06
CA GLY A 7 51.35 34.38 17.43
C GLY A 7 50.19 34.19 18.40
N VAL A 8 49.61 35.28 18.92
CA VAL A 8 48.25 35.27 19.51
C VAL A 8 47.27 35.50 18.38
N ILE A 9 46.36 34.56 18.14
CA ILE A 9 45.25 34.71 17.19
C ILE A 9 43.96 34.28 17.91
N GLY A 10 43.05 35.25 18.07
CA GLY A 10 41.69 35.02 18.55
C GLY A 10 40.85 34.28 17.52
N GLY A 11 40.09 33.29 17.99
CA GLY A 11 39.04 32.61 17.23
C GLY A 11 37.65 33.18 17.58
N PRO A 12 36.76 33.41 16.61
CA PRO A 12 35.53 34.14 16.79
C PRO A 12 34.39 33.28 17.35
N GLY A 13 33.36 33.97 17.84
CA GLY A 13 32.24 33.44 18.60
C GLY A 13 31.42 32.34 17.92
N VAL A 14 30.91 31.45 18.77
CA VAL A 14 29.95 30.40 18.43
C VAL A 14 28.62 31.06 18.08
N GLY A 15 28.40 31.30 16.79
CA GLY A 15 27.11 31.71 16.25
C GLY A 15 26.11 30.55 16.32
N THR A 16 25.02 30.77 17.04
CA THR A 16 23.83 29.92 17.11
C THR A 16 23.09 29.95 15.78
N GLY A 17 23.55 29.16 14.81
CA GLY A 17 22.84 28.92 13.55
C GLY A 17 21.88 27.73 13.69
N GLY A 18 20.63 27.98 14.10
CA GLY A 18 19.57 26.99 13.99
C GLY A 18 19.31 26.62 12.51
N PRO A 19 19.03 25.35 12.19
CA PRO A 19 18.77 24.98 10.80
C PRO A 19 17.46 25.60 10.34
N ALA A 20 17.52 26.28 9.19
CA ALA A 20 16.43 26.94 8.52
C ALA A 20 15.26 25.96 8.27
N ILE A 21 14.11 26.29 8.85
CA ILE A 21 12.81 25.73 8.49
C ILE A 21 12.45 26.31 7.12
N GLY A 22 12.63 25.54 6.06
CA GLY A 22 12.36 26.06 4.71
C GLY A 22 12.79 25.17 3.57
N ALA A 23 12.35 23.91 3.56
CA ALA A 23 12.34 23.10 2.34
C ALA A 23 10.98 22.43 2.23
N GLY A 24 10.10 23.03 1.44
CA GLY A 24 8.86 22.39 1.01
C GLY A 24 9.17 21.06 0.34
N VAL A 25 8.30 20.08 0.57
CA VAL A 25 8.38 18.76 -0.06
C VAL A 25 8.41 18.95 -1.58
N PRO A 26 9.37 18.39 -2.33
CA PRO A 26 9.34 18.45 -3.77
C PRO A 26 8.07 17.75 -4.26
N PRO A 27 7.32 18.35 -5.20
CA PRO A 27 6.13 17.71 -5.75
C PRO A 27 6.56 16.38 -6.39
N PRO A 28 5.76 15.33 -6.22
CA PRO A 28 6.11 14.03 -6.76
C PRO A 28 6.10 14.05 -8.30
N PRO A 29 6.89 13.20 -8.97
CA PRO A 29 7.11 13.27 -10.42
C PRO A 29 5.79 13.13 -11.20
N PRO A 30 5.59 13.93 -12.28
CA PRO A 30 4.28 14.11 -12.92
C PRO A 30 3.70 12.88 -13.63
N GLY A 31 4.48 11.82 -13.89
CA GLY A 31 4.08 10.74 -14.78
C GLY A 31 2.93 9.85 -14.28
N CYS A 32 3.01 9.33 -13.05
CA CYS A 32 2.05 8.33 -12.55
C CYS A 32 0.98 8.91 -11.62
N LEU A 33 1.24 10.05 -10.98
CA LEU A 33 0.31 10.67 -10.03
C LEU A 33 -0.80 11.48 -10.69
N GLY A 34 -0.61 11.94 -11.92
CA GLY A 34 -1.69 12.47 -12.75
C GLY A 34 -2.76 11.43 -13.09
N LEU A 35 -2.44 10.13 -12.99
CA LEU A 35 -3.41 9.03 -13.15
C LEU A 35 -4.12 8.66 -11.84
N LEU A 36 -3.58 9.09 -10.69
CA LEU A 36 -4.18 8.89 -9.36
C LEU A 36 -5.03 10.11 -8.95
N SER A 37 -4.59 11.29 -9.35
CA SER A 37 -5.25 12.57 -9.16
C SER A 37 -6.00 12.88 -10.44
N GLY A 38 -7.23 12.39 -10.56
CA GLY A 38 -8.07 12.75 -11.69
C GLY A 38 -8.06 14.27 -11.86
N GLY A 39 -7.51 14.75 -12.98
CA GLY A 39 -7.92 16.03 -13.52
C GLY A 39 -9.44 16.03 -13.66
N SER A 40 -10.06 17.20 -13.74
CA SER A 40 -11.51 17.42 -13.65
C SER A 40 -12.42 16.65 -14.64
N GLY A 41 -11.87 15.72 -15.44
CA GLY A 41 -12.62 14.71 -16.17
C GLY A 41 -12.52 13.35 -15.47
N ASP A 42 -13.67 12.70 -15.30
CA ASP A 42 -13.75 11.31 -14.83
C ASP A 42 -12.63 10.46 -15.43
N LEU A 43 -11.92 9.69 -14.59
CA LEU A 43 -10.96 8.70 -15.08
C LEU A 43 -11.67 7.87 -16.16
N PRO A 44 -11.09 7.64 -17.35
CA PRO A 44 -11.79 7.06 -18.50
C PRO A 44 -12.32 5.63 -18.27
N TRP A 45 -12.06 5.06 -17.08
CA TRP A 45 -12.46 3.73 -16.65
C TRP A 45 -13.29 3.70 -15.37
N SER A 46 -13.58 4.85 -14.74
CA SER A 46 -14.43 4.89 -13.55
C SER A 46 -15.90 4.65 -13.96
N PRO A 47 -16.57 3.60 -13.46
CA PRO A 47 -18.01 3.48 -13.61
C PRO A 47 -18.69 4.73 -13.06
N ARG A 48 -19.71 5.24 -13.75
CA ARG A 48 -20.54 6.36 -13.25
C ARG A 48 -21.02 6.04 -11.83
N GLY A 49 -20.71 6.92 -10.87
CA GLY A 49 -21.06 6.74 -9.46
C GLY A 49 -19.99 6.09 -8.58
N SER A 50 -18.81 5.75 -9.11
CA SER A 50 -17.70 5.27 -8.27
C SER A 50 -17.23 6.37 -7.31
N PRO A 51 -16.94 6.06 -6.03
CA PRO A 51 -16.38 7.02 -5.08
C PRO A 51 -15.14 7.70 -5.67
N ARG A 52 -15.12 9.04 -5.64
CA ARG A 52 -13.97 9.80 -6.12
C ARG A 52 -12.71 9.31 -5.40
N PRO A 53 -11.60 9.12 -6.12
CA PRO A 53 -10.34 8.79 -5.48
C PRO A 53 -10.01 9.78 -4.38
N PRO A 54 -9.58 9.32 -3.20
CA PRO A 54 -9.00 10.24 -2.23
C PRO A 54 -7.77 10.89 -2.86
N LYS A 55 -7.54 12.16 -2.53
CA LYS A 55 -6.32 12.86 -2.91
C LYS A 55 -5.10 12.10 -2.34
N VAL A 56 -4.04 11.98 -3.13
CA VAL A 56 -2.79 11.40 -2.67
C VAL A 56 -1.97 12.51 -2.00
N LEU A 57 -1.57 12.30 -0.75
CA LEU A 57 -0.78 13.24 0.05
C LEU A 57 0.71 12.92 -0.02
N LEU A 58 1.05 11.64 0.07
CA LEU A 58 2.42 11.11 -0.07
C LEU A 58 2.39 9.95 -1.05
N SER A 59 3.42 9.84 -1.88
CA SER A 59 3.57 8.72 -2.79
C SER A 59 5.03 8.29 -2.82
N PRO A 60 5.29 6.97 -2.78
CA PRO A 60 6.62 6.46 -3.09
C PRO A 60 6.92 6.69 -4.59
N PRO A 61 8.20 6.67 -4.99
CA PRO A 61 8.57 6.82 -6.41
C PRO A 61 8.00 5.64 -7.24
N PRO A 62 7.70 5.84 -8.53
CA PRO A 62 7.27 4.74 -9.41
C PRO A 62 8.27 3.58 -9.44
N CYS A 63 7.83 2.41 -9.90
CA CYS A 63 8.72 1.27 -10.15
C CYS A 63 9.55 1.54 -11.41
N SER A 64 10.87 1.53 -11.26
CA SER A 64 11.80 1.57 -12.38
C SER A 64 11.97 0.18 -13.00
N PRO A 65 12.20 0.06 -14.32
CA PRO A 65 12.59 -1.20 -14.93
C PRO A 65 13.95 -1.71 -14.39
N PRO A 66 14.13 -3.02 -14.18
CA PRO A 66 13.11 -4.07 -14.28
C PRO A 66 12.11 -4.00 -13.11
N ALA A 67 10.82 -4.19 -13.42
CA ALA A 67 9.78 -4.16 -12.40
C ALA A 67 9.93 -5.31 -11.39
N PRO A 68 9.49 -5.12 -10.14
CA PRO A 68 9.52 -6.19 -9.15
C PRO A 68 8.62 -7.35 -9.58
N PHE A 69 9.05 -8.58 -9.31
CA PHE A 69 8.23 -9.77 -9.52
C PHE A 69 7.03 -9.80 -8.57
N LEU A 70 7.25 -9.39 -7.32
CA LEU A 70 6.21 -9.31 -6.31
C LEU A 70 6.12 -7.91 -5.73
N LEU A 71 4.95 -7.28 -5.84
CA LEU A 71 4.66 -6.04 -5.15
C LEU A 71 3.92 -6.35 -3.84
N ILE A 72 4.56 -6.11 -2.71
CA ILE A 72 4.00 -6.30 -1.38
C ILE A 72 3.29 -5.00 -0.97
N LEU A 73 2.02 -5.11 -0.65
CA LEU A 73 1.11 -4.01 -0.36
C LEU A 73 0.63 -4.14 1.08
N VAL A 74 1.03 -3.21 1.94
CA VAL A 74 0.79 -3.32 3.39
C VAL A 74 -0.08 -2.17 3.88
N PRO A 75 -1.38 -2.40 4.14
CA PRO A 75 -2.18 -1.46 4.92
C PRO A 75 -1.62 -1.38 6.35
N SER A 76 -1.21 -0.18 6.76
CA SER A 76 -0.68 0.09 8.10
C SER A 76 -1.36 1.34 8.68
N ALA A 77 -1.14 1.63 9.96
CA ALA A 77 -1.68 2.83 10.61
C ALA A 77 -0.55 3.79 11.03
N PRO A 78 -0.76 5.12 11.06
CA PRO A 78 0.27 6.08 11.43
C PRO A 78 1.08 5.71 12.68
N PRO A 79 0.45 5.31 13.82
CA PRO A 79 1.20 4.95 15.03
C PRO A 79 2.02 3.65 14.91
N HIS A 80 1.84 2.84 13.86
CA HIS A 80 2.50 1.53 13.70
C HIS A 80 3.92 1.61 13.11
N LEU A 81 4.68 2.67 13.38
CA LEU A 81 6.05 2.84 12.88
C LEU A 81 6.93 1.61 13.19
N GLN A 82 6.88 1.10 14.43
CA GLN A 82 7.69 -0.05 14.84
C GLN A 82 7.33 -1.33 14.09
N ARG A 83 6.05 -1.53 13.71
CA ARG A 83 5.64 -2.66 12.87
C ARG A 83 6.23 -2.54 11.47
N ARG A 84 6.17 -1.34 10.87
CA ARG A 84 6.75 -1.08 9.56
C ARG A 84 8.27 -1.26 9.56
N LEU A 85 8.97 -0.82 10.61
CA LEU A 85 10.41 -1.06 10.77
C LEU A 85 10.70 -2.56 10.85
N ALA A 86 9.99 -3.31 11.72
CA ALA A 86 10.16 -4.76 11.81
C ALA A 86 9.91 -5.48 10.47
N LEU A 87 8.93 -5.02 9.69
CA LEU A 87 8.66 -5.55 8.35
C LEU A 87 9.83 -5.29 7.40
N ARG A 88 10.36 -4.05 7.37
CA ARG A 88 11.52 -3.68 6.54
C ARG A 88 12.77 -4.49 6.92
N ASP A 89 12.98 -4.72 8.21
CA ASP A 89 14.14 -5.45 8.73
C ASP A 89 14.01 -6.98 8.59
N THR A 90 12.82 -7.47 8.20
CA THR A 90 12.56 -8.90 8.05
C THR A 90 12.05 -9.23 6.64
N TRP A 91 10.79 -9.65 6.52
CA TRP A 91 10.26 -10.26 5.30
C TRP A 91 9.73 -9.23 4.27
N ALA A 92 9.70 -7.95 4.57
CA ALA A 92 9.27 -6.93 3.62
C ALA A 92 10.43 -6.06 3.10
N GLY A 93 11.69 -6.42 3.40
CA GLY A 93 12.89 -5.66 3.02
C GLY A 93 13.26 -5.72 1.53
N GLY A 94 12.67 -6.64 0.76
CA GLY A 94 12.85 -6.71 -0.70
C GLY A 94 14.05 -7.52 -1.20
N THR A 95 14.99 -7.88 -0.32
CA THR A 95 16.13 -8.76 -0.61
C THR A 95 16.12 -9.99 0.32
N TRP A 96 16.47 -11.15 -0.22
CA TRP A 96 16.34 -12.43 0.47
C TRP A 96 17.67 -13.18 0.49
N PRO A 97 18.07 -13.80 1.62
CA PRO A 97 19.28 -14.61 1.67
C PRO A 97 19.25 -15.73 0.62
N GLY A 98 20.30 -15.82 -0.20
CA GLY A 98 20.46 -16.85 -1.22
C GLY A 98 19.89 -16.53 -2.61
N GLU A 99 19.21 -15.38 -2.79
CA GLU A 99 18.85 -14.91 -4.14
C GLU A 99 20.06 -14.20 -4.79
N PRO A 100 20.48 -14.59 -6.00
CA PRO A 100 21.54 -13.90 -6.73
C PRO A 100 21.24 -12.41 -6.90
N ALA A 101 22.26 -11.56 -6.85
CA ALA A 101 22.11 -10.16 -7.24
C ALA A 101 21.52 -10.09 -8.67
N GLY A 102 20.36 -9.44 -8.84
CA GLY A 102 19.65 -9.38 -10.12
C GLY A 102 18.64 -10.52 -10.37
N ALA A 103 18.30 -11.30 -9.35
CA ALA A 103 17.35 -12.40 -9.51
C ALA A 103 15.95 -11.96 -10.00
N PRO A 104 15.28 -12.79 -10.82
CA PRO A 104 13.97 -12.50 -11.42
C PRO A 104 12.80 -12.49 -10.43
N ARG A 105 13.06 -12.59 -9.12
CA ARG A 105 12.08 -12.68 -8.01
C ARG A 105 12.18 -11.49 -7.04
N SER A 106 12.67 -10.34 -7.49
CA SER A 106 12.72 -9.12 -6.69
C SER A 106 11.34 -8.74 -6.13
N ALA A 107 11.32 -8.31 -4.87
CA ALA A 107 10.12 -7.83 -4.21
C ALA A 107 10.25 -6.35 -3.86
N ARG A 108 9.14 -5.62 -3.91
CA ARG A 108 9.07 -4.23 -3.43
C ARG A 108 7.88 -4.08 -2.50
N THR A 109 8.11 -3.42 -1.37
CA THR A 109 7.05 -3.13 -0.39
C THR A 109 6.58 -1.69 -0.51
N VAL A 110 5.27 -1.50 -0.37
CA VAL A 110 4.63 -0.18 -0.23
C VAL A 110 3.64 -0.24 0.93
N PHE A 111 3.78 0.68 1.87
CA PHE A 111 2.85 0.84 2.98
C PHE A 111 1.78 1.87 2.60
N VAL A 112 0.51 1.58 2.88
CA VAL A 112 -0.58 2.55 2.70
C VAL A 112 -1.16 2.99 4.04
N LEU A 113 -1.38 4.29 4.16
CA LEU A 113 -1.92 4.94 5.35
C LEU A 113 -2.93 6.02 4.98
N GLY A 114 -3.85 6.31 5.90
CA GLY A 114 -4.72 7.48 5.88
C GLY A 114 -4.13 8.65 6.67
N THR A 115 -4.95 9.66 6.92
CA THR A 115 -4.62 10.79 7.79
C THR A 115 -4.86 10.41 9.26
N PRO A 116 -3.88 10.66 10.15
CA PRO A 116 -4.02 10.42 11.58
C PRO A 116 -5.00 11.38 12.25
N GLY A 117 -5.40 11.04 13.48
CA GLY A 117 -6.12 11.96 14.38
C GLY A 117 -5.22 13.07 14.92
N ASP A 118 -3.96 12.72 15.20
CA ASP A 118 -2.97 13.57 15.86
C ASP A 118 -2.01 14.21 14.84
N PRO A 119 -1.87 15.56 14.81
CA PRO A 119 -0.86 16.25 14.00
C PRO A 119 0.59 15.81 14.27
N ARG A 120 0.89 15.28 15.46
CA ARG A 120 2.21 14.73 15.78
C ARG A 120 2.50 13.48 14.95
N GLU A 121 1.56 12.53 14.90
CA GLU A 121 1.68 11.32 14.08
C GLU A 121 1.86 11.69 12.59
N GLN A 122 1.21 12.76 12.11
CA GLN A 122 1.39 13.23 10.74
C GLN A 122 2.83 13.72 10.49
N ARG A 123 3.45 14.43 11.44
CA ARG A 123 4.85 14.89 11.31
C ARG A 123 5.82 13.71 11.32
N GLU A 124 5.59 12.73 12.19
CA GLU A 124 6.39 11.51 12.27
C GLU A 124 6.28 10.70 10.97
N LEU A 125 5.07 10.55 10.42
CA LEU A 125 4.84 9.89 9.14
C LEU A 125 5.53 10.61 7.97
N LEU A 126 5.53 11.95 7.96
CA LEU A 126 6.27 12.73 6.96
C LEU A 126 7.77 12.50 7.04
N ALA A 127 8.34 12.44 8.26
CA ALA A 127 9.75 12.15 8.46
C ALA A 127 10.09 10.72 7.98
N GLU A 128 9.29 9.73 8.37
CA GLU A 128 9.44 8.34 7.92
C GLU A 128 9.38 8.23 6.39
N SER A 129 8.39 8.89 5.76
CA SER A 129 8.24 8.87 4.31
C SER A 129 9.46 9.45 3.59
N ARG A 130 10.10 10.48 4.15
CA ARG A 130 11.34 11.05 3.60
C ARG A 130 12.52 10.10 3.75
N GLN A 131 12.57 9.35 4.84
CA GLN A 131 13.66 8.43 5.15
C GLN A 131 13.59 7.15 4.32
N HIS A 132 12.40 6.55 4.17
CA HIS A 132 12.24 5.22 3.58
C HIS A 132 11.66 5.24 2.15
N GLY A 133 10.93 6.29 1.77
CA GLY A 133 10.41 6.43 0.40
C GLY A 133 9.43 5.34 -0.04
N ASP A 134 8.78 4.64 0.90
CA ASP A 134 7.88 3.50 0.66
C ASP A 134 6.44 3.74 1.18
N ILE A 135 6.13 4.98 1.58
CA ILE A 135 4.83 5.39 2.13
C ILE A 135 3.93 5.97 1.04
N LEU A 136 2.74 5.38 0.90
CA LEU A 136 1.61 5.90 0.13
C LEU A 136 0.54 6.42 1.11
N GLN A 137 0.28 7.73 1.12
CA GLN A 137 -0.71 8.32 2.02
C GLN A 137 -1.88 8.89 1.23
N GLY A 138 -3.11 8.50 1.61
CA GLY A 138 -4.34 9.06 1.08
C GLY A 138 -5.01 10.04 2.02
N ASP A 139 -5.75 11.00 1.45
CA ASP A 139 -6.53 11.99 2.19
C ASP A 139 -7.89 11.41 2.63
N PHE A 140 -7.84 10.53 3.62
CA PHE A 140 -9.00 9.99 4.34
C PHE A 140 -8.57 9.57 5.74
N ARG A 141 -9.47 9.67 6.72
CA ARG A 141 -9.16 9.28 8.11
C ARG A 141 -8.71 7.82 8.18
N ASP A 142 -7.59 7.58 8.86
CA ASP A 142 -7.08 6.23 9.06
C ASP A 142 -7.93 5.48 10.10
N THR A 143 -8.84 4.64 9.62
CA THR A 143 -9.74 3.84 10.46
C THR A 143 -9.92 2.45 9.87
N TYR A 144 -10.34 1.50 10.71
CA TYR A 144 -10.67 0.14 10.27
C TYR A 144 -11.76 0.12 9.19
N ALA A 145 -12.77 0.99 9.30
CA ALA A 145 -13.84 1.12 8.30
C ALA A 145 -13.32 1.58 6.92
N ASN A 146 -12.17 2.25 6.87
CA ASN A 146 -11.56 2.74 5.64
C ASN A 146 -10.50 1.79 5.05
N LEU A 147 -10.41 0.54 5.51
CA LEU A 147 -9.50 -0.47 4.92
C LEU A 147 -9.74 -0.66 3.42
N THR A 148 -11.00 -0.69 2.96
CA THR A 148 -11.32 -0.76 1.52
C THR A 148 -10.73 0.41 0.74
N ARG A 149 -10.72 1.61 1.32
CA ARG A 149 -10.11 2.80 0.68
C ARG A 149 -8.59 2.66 0.57
N LYS A 150 -7.94 2.10 1.59
CA LYS A 150 -6.52 1.77 1.57
C LYS A 150 -6.19 0.75 0.46
N THR A 151 -6.95 -0.35 0.39
CA THR A 151 -6.77 -1.35 -0.67
C THR A 151 -6.97 -0.74 -2.05
N LEU A 152 -8.04 0.02 -2.26
CA LEU A 152 -8.27 0.70 -3.54
C LEU A 152 -7.13 1.65 -3.92
N LEU A 153 -6.60 2.42 -2.95
CA LEU A 153 -5.48 3.31 -3.19
C LEU A 153 -4.20 2.55 -3.57
N LEU A 154 -3.87 1.46 -2.85
CA LEU A 154 -2.74 0.58 -3.20
C LEU A 154 -2.88 0.01 -4.61
N LEU A 155 -4.06 -0.55 -4.94
CA LEU A 155 -4.29 -1.16 -6.26
C LEU A 155 -4.20 -0.12 -7.38
N ARG A 156 -4.77 1.09 -7.18
CA ARG A 156 -4.65 2.19 -8.14
C ARG A 156 -3.19 2.61 -8.33
N TRP A 157 -2.45 2.78 -7.24
CA TRP A 157 -1.02 3.11 -7.29
C TRP A 157 -0.24 2.00 -7.99
N ALA A 158 -0.47 0.73 -7.68
CA ALA A 158 0.19 -0.40 -8.34
C ALA A 158 -0.07 -0.39 -9.85
N ARG A 159 -1.32 -0.12 -10.28
CA ARG A 159 -1.67 -0.03 -11.69
C ARG A 159 -1.02 1.17 -12.40
N ALA A 160 -0.92 2.32 -11.74
CA ALA A 160 -0.40 3.55 -12.36
C ALA A 160 1.14 3.65 -12.30
N CYS A 161 1.73 3.23 -11.18
CA CYS A 161 3.12 3.46 -10.81
C CYS A 161 3.98 2.18 -10.87
N CYS A 162 3.36 0.99 -10.94
CA CYS A 162 4.07 -0.30 -10.94
C CYS A 162 3.40 -1.33 -11.86
N ALA A 163 2.91 -0.89 -13.02
CA ALA A 163 2.03 -1.65 -13.92
C ALA A 163 2.61 -2.96 -14.48
N ALA A 164 3.92 -3.15 -14.40
CA ALA A 164 4.62 -4.32 -14.91
C ALA A 164 4.81 -5.43 -13.85
N ALA A 165 4.51 -5.17 -12.57
CA ALA A 165 4.57 -6.20 -11.53
C ALA A 165 3.51 -7.29 -11.81
N PRO A 166 3.87 -8.57 -11.97
CA PRO A 166 2.94 -9.62 -12.32
C PRO A 166 2.03 -10.05 -11.16
N PHE A 167 2.54 -9.95 -9.92
CA PHE A 167 1.83 -10.36 -8.71
C PHE A 167 1.86 -9.27 -7.65
N LEU A 168 0.74 -9.15 -6.95
CA LEU A 168 0.53 -8.23 -5.84
C LEU A 168 0.16 -9.06 -4.61
N LEU A 169 0.96 -8.98 -3.55
CA LEU A 169 0.66 -9.60 -2.26
C LEU A 169 0.16 -8.50 -1.32
N LYS A 170 -1.13 -8.56 -0.94
CA LYS A 170 -1.63 -7.76 0.17
C LYS A 170 -1.38 -8.52 1.47
N ALA A 171 -0.88 -7.84 2.49
CA ALA A 171 -0.68 -8.41 3.82
C ALA A 171 -0.88 -7.34 4.89
N ASP A 172 -1.44 -7.71 6.04
CA ASP A 172 -1.55 -6.81 7.19
C ASP A 172 -0.18 -6.58 7.86
N ASP A 173 -0.06 -5.48 8.61
CA ASP A 173 1.21 -5.06 9.21
C ASP A 173 1.62 -5.85 10.47
N ASP A 174 0.83 -6.84 10.88
CA ASP A 174 1.07 -7.74 12.00
C ASP A 174 1.22 -9.21 11.55
N MET A 175 1.54 -9.44 10.28
CA MET A 175 1.75 -10.75 9.71
C MET A 175 3.24 -11.08 9.52
N PHE A 176 3.54 -12.38 9.47
CA PHE A 176 4.80 -12.91 8.95
C PHE A 176 4.54 -13.73 7.68
N ILE A 177 5.30 -13.47 6.62
CA ILE A 177 5.17 -14.19 5.35
C ILE A 177 6.53 -14.70 4.89
N ASN A 178 6.61 -16.00 4.59
CA ASN A 178 7.75 -16.57 3.88
C ASN A 178 7.66 -16.21 2.38
N VAL A 179 8.07 -14.99 2.04
CA VAL A 179 8.00 -14.48 0.66
C VAL A 179 8.84 -15.29 -0.33
N PRO A 180 10.04 -15.82 -0.01
CA PRO A 180 10.76 -16.71 -0.94
C PRO A 180 9.93 -17.93 -1.35
N ALA A 181 9.22 -18.54 -0.39
CA ALA A 181 8.32 -19.66 -0.69
C ALA A 181 7.13 -19.21 -1.55
N VAL A 182 6.51 -18.07 -1.23
CA VAL A 182 5.42 -17.50 -2.04
C VAL A 182 5.88 -17.17 -3.46
N ALA A 183 7.03 -16.51 -3.62
CA ALA A 183 7.59 -16.15 -4.92
C ALA A 183 7.95 -17.39 -5.75
N THR A 184 8.51 -18.42 -5.11
CA THR A 184 8.79 -19.71 -5.76
C THR A 184 7.50 -20.39 -6.22
N TYR A 185 6.47 -20.41 -5.38
CA TYR A 185 5.16 -20.93 -5.76
C TYR A 185 4.57 -20.14 -6.94
N LEU A 186 4.53 -18.81 -6.86
CA LEU A 186 3.98 -17.97 -7.93
C LEU A 186 4.77 -18.06 -9.25
N ALA A 187 6.06 -18.41 -9.20
CA ALA A 187 6.86 -18.62 -10.41
C ALA A 187 6.36 -19.83 -11.22
N THR A 188 5.70 -20.82 -10.62
CA THR A 188 5.10 -21.95 -11.34
C THR A 188 3.84 -21.56 -12.13
N TRP A 189 3.27 -20.39 -11.82
CA TRP A 189 2.09 -19.83 -12.50
C TRP A 189 2.45 -18.92 -13.68
N ARG A 190 3.73 -18.82 -14.05
CA ARG A 190 4.15 -18.09 -15.27
C ARG A 190 3.54 -18.78 -16.49
N GLY A 191 2.37 -18.29 -16.94
CA GLY A 191 1.63 -18.80 -18.08
C GLY A 191 0.16 -19.17 -17.82
N ALA A 192 -0.34 -19.17 -16.58
CA ALA A 192 -1.71 -19.59 -16.22
C ALA A 192 -2.35 -18.73 -15.10
N PRO A 193 -3.68 -18.83 -14.89
CA PRO A 193 -4.73 -18.14 -15.63
C PRO A 193 -4.65 -16.62 -15.47
N ALA A 194 -5.23 -15.92 -16.43
CA ALA A 194 -5.18 -14.45 -16.54
C ALA A 194 -5.76 -13.69 -15.33
N ARG A 195 -6.27 -14.31 -14.25
CA ARG A 195 -6.85 -13.62 -13.09
C ARG A 195 -6.73 -14.44 -11.78
N LEU A 196 -5.52 -14.71 -11.31
CA LEU A 196 -5.29 -15.37 -10.01
C LEU A 196 -5.77 -14.52 -8.82
N TYR A 197 -6.54 -15.13 -7.91
CA TYR A 197 -6.86 -14.65 -6.56
C TYR A 197 -6.62 -15.79 -5.57
N LEU A 198 -5.60 -15.68 -4.72
CA LEU A 198 -5.09 -16.76 -3.90
C LEU A 198 -4.93 -16.33 -2.44
N GLY A 199 -5.29 -17.20 -1.51
CA GLY A 199 -5.09 -16.96 -0.08
C GLY A 199 -5.78 -18.03 0.77
N ARG A 200 -5.82 -17.81 2.08
CA ARG A 200 -6.58 -18.68 2.99
C ARG A 200 -8.07 -18.41 2.81
N VAL A 201 -8.81 -19.38 2.27
CA VAL A 201 -10.24 -19.19 1.96
C VAL A 201 -11.11 -19.40 3.21
N HIS A 202 -11.93 -18.41 3.53
CA HIS A 202 -13.02 -18.52 4.48
C HIS A 202 -14.28 -19.02 3.78
N TRP A 203 -14.95 -19.98 4.42
CA TRP A 203 -16.17 -20.60 3.91
C TRP A 203 -17.32 -20.40 4.88
N ARG A 204 -18.53 -20.20 4.33
CA ARG A 204 -19.79 -20.16 5.08
C ARG A 204 -19.86 -19.11 6.20
N VAL A 205 -19.07 -18.04 6.11
CA VAL A 205 -19.09 -16.93 7.09
C VAL A 205 -20.39 -16.13 6.94
N ALA A 206 -21.05 -15.85 8.06
CA ALA A 206 -22.24 -15.00 8.11
C ALA A 206 -21.84 -13.53 8.36
N PRO A 207 -22.55 -12.54 7.79
CA PRO A 207 -22.38 -11.15 8.15
C PRO A 207 -22.61 -10.93 9.64
N ASN A 208 -21.75 -10.15 10.29
CA ASN A 208 -21.95 -9.79 11.68
C ASN A 208 -23.03 -8.70 11.76
N ARG A 209 -24.13 -8.97 12.47
CA ARG A 209 -25.28 -8.08 12.58
C ARG A 209 -25.30 -7.26 13.88
N ASP A 210 -24.27 -7.38 14.72
CA ASP A 210 -24.15 -6.56 15.94
C ASP A 210 -23.56 -5.18 15.59
N PRO A 211 -24.31 -4.07 15.76
CA PRO A 211 -23.83 -2.72 15.47
C PRO A 211 -22.60 -2.28 16.28
N ARG A 212 -22.28 -2.98 17.37
CA ARG A 212 -21.09 -2.70 18.21
C ARG A 212 -19.82 -3.37 17.68
N SER A 213 -19.96 -4.30 16.75
CA SER A 213 -18.83 -4.99 16.14
C SER A 213 -18.14 -4.12 15.10
N ARG A 214 -16.81 -4.11 15.09
CA ARG A 214 -16.01 -3.47 14.02
C ARG A 214 -16.24 -4.13 12.64
N HIS A 215 -16.82 -5.33 12.61
CA HIS A 215 -17.17 -6.08 11.42
C HIS A 215 -18.68 -6.03 11.10
N TYR A 216 -19.41 -5.11 11.74
CA TYR A 216 -20.85 -4.94 11.51
C TYR A 216 -21.18 -4.71 10.04
N VAL A 217 -22.19 -5.43 9.55
CA VAL A 217 -22.77 -5.24 8.22
C VAL A 217 -24.29 -5.23 8.35
N ALA A 218 -24.88 -4.09 7.98
CA ALA A 218 -26.32 -3.90 7.97
C ALA A 218 -27.02 -4.90 7.02
N GLU A 219 -28.23 -5.31 7.35
CA GLU A 219 -29.00 -6.26 6.53
C GLU A 219 -29.38 -5.65 5.18
N GLU A 220 -29.67 -4.36 5.17
CA GLU A 220 -29.98 -3.60 3.96
C GLU A 220 -28.77 -3.51 3.02
N LEU A 221 -27.55 -3.46 3.57
CA LEU A 221 -26.31 -3.42 2.80
C LEU A 221 -25.97 -4.77 2.18
N TYR A 222 -26.21 -5.86 2.92
CA TYR A 222 -25.94 -7.22 2.47
C TYR A 222 -27.03 -8.15 3.00
N PRO A 223 -28.10 -8.43 2.23
CA PRO A 223 -29.27 -9.17 2.72
C PRO A 223 -29.06 -10.68 2.78
N LEU A 224 -28.02 -11.20 2.12
CA LEU A 224 -27.75 -12.64 2.13
C LEU A 224 -27.21 -13.09 3.50
N SER A 225 -27.58 -14.30 3.91
CA SER A 225 -27.19 -14.86 5.21
C SER A 225 -25.72 -15.29 5.29
N ARG A 226 -25.03 -15.39 4.15
CA ARG A 226 -23.62 -15.78 4.07
C ARG A 226 -22.88 -15.02 2.98
N TYR A 227 -21.60 -14.77 3.24
CA TYR A 227 -20.68 -14.31 2.20
C TYR A 227 -20.32 -15.46 1.25
N PRO A 228 -20.05 -15.18 -0.04
CA PRO A 228 -19.37 -16.15 -0.90
C PRO A 228 -17.97 -16.46 -0.34
N PRO A 229 -17.35 -17.59 -0.71
CA PRO A 229 -16.01 -17.93 -0.24
C PRO A 229 -15.01 -16.83 -0.61
N TYR A 230 -14.19 -16.37 0.33
CA TYR A 230 -13.27 -15.23 0.14
C TYR A 230 -11.91 -15.51 0.80
N CYS A 231 -10.84 -14.89 0.29
CA CYS A 231 -9.54 -14.99 0.95
C CYS A 231 -9.52 -14.08 2.19
N SER A 232 -8.99 -14.58 3.30
CA SER A 232 -8.74 -13.83 4.54
C SER A 232 -8.08 -12.48 4.27
N GLY A 233 -8.59 -11.43 4.91
CA GLY A 233 -7.97 -10.10 4.87
C GLY A 233 -6.52 -10.08 5.34
N THR A 234 -6.10 -11.00 6.20
CA THR A 234 -4.73 -11.03 6.74
C THR A 234 -3.65 -11.10 5.66
N ALA A 235 -3.88 -11.89 4.60
CA ALA A 235 -3.01 -11.93 3.43
C ALA A 235 -3.69 -12.60 2.22
N TYR A 236 -3.50 -12.02 1.04
CA TYR A 236 -3.92 -12.62 -0.23
C TYR A 236 -3.05 -12.13 -1.40
N VAL A 237 -2.95 -12.94 -2.44
CA VAL A 237 -2.27 -12.62 -3.70
C VAL A 237 -3.29 -12.35 -4.79
N LEU A 238 -3.07 -11.28 -5.55
CA LEU A 238 -3.74 -10.98 -6.80
C LEU A 238 -2.71 -11.00 -7.93
N SER A 239 -3.03 -11.64 -9.05
CA SER A 239 -2.35 -11.32 -10.30
C SER A 239 -2.63 -9.87 -10.72
N ARG A 240 -1.73 -9.29 -11.52
CA ARG A 240 -1.92 -7.96 -12.10
C ARG A 240 -3.30 -7.78 -12.74
N GLN A 241 -3.74 -8.75 -13.53
CA GLN A 241 -5.03 -8.68 -14.20
C GLN A 241 -6.21 -8.83 -13.23
N ALA A 242 -6.10 -9.67 -12.19
CA ALA A 242 -7.12 -9.76 -11.14
C ALA A 242 -7.24 -8.43 -10.39
N ALA A 243 -6.12 -7.79 -10.04
CA ALA A 243 -6.09 -6.45 -9.46
C ALA A 243 -6.75 -5.40 -10.37
N GLY A 244 -6.46 -5.44 -11.68
CA GLY A 244 -7.13 -4.58 -12.66
C GLY A 244 -8.65 -4.82 -12.73
N ALA A 245 -9.08 -6.08 -12.61
CA ALA A 245 -10.48 -6.45 -12.64
C ALA A 245 -11.23 -6.01 -11.37
N VAL A 246 -10.59 -6.14 -10.19
CA VAL A 246 -11.09 -5.60 -8.92
C VAL A 246 -11.29 -4.08 -9.01
N LEU A 247 -10.31 -3.36 -9.56
CA LEU A 247 -10.43 -1.91 -9.77
C LEU A 247 -11.59 -1.56 -10.73
N GLY A 248 -11.74 -2.30 -11.83
CA GLY A 248 -12.83 -2.06 -12.79
C GLY A 248 -14.22 -2.32 -12.19
N ALA A 249 -14.34 -3.26 -11.26
CA ALA A 249 -15.59 -3.58 -10.58
C ALA A 249 -15.88 -2.71 -9.34
N ALA A 250 -14.92 -1.87 -8.91
CA ALA A 250 -14.99 -1.17 -7.63
C ALA A 250 -16.25 -0.33 -7.45
N GLY A 251 -16.69 0.37 -8.51
CA GLY A 251 -17.89 1.22 -8.46
C GLY A 251 -19.22 0.44 -8.35
N ALA A 252 -19.20 -0.88 -8.56
CA ALA A 252 -20.38 -1.74 -8.49
C ALA A 252 -20.50 -2.52 -7.16
N VAL A 253 -19.51 -2.38 -6.26
CA VAL A 253 -19.51 -3.03 -4.94
C VAL A 253 -19.83 -1.98 -3.87
N PRO A 254 -20.83 -2.21 -3.02
CA PRO A 254 -21.17 -1.27 -1.95
C PRO A 254 -19.98 -0.99 -1.02
N GLU A 255 -19.78 0.28 -0.64
CA GLU A 255 -18.89 0.65 0.46
C GLU A 255 -19.47 0.12 1.79
N GLY A 256 -18.61 -0.10 2.80
CA GLY A 256 -19.02 -0.53 4.14
C GLY A 256 -18.97 -2.04 4.39
N LEU A 257 -18.78 -2.86 3.36
CA LEU A 257 -18.40 -4.26 3.55
C LEU A 257 -16.98 -4.36 4.13
N PRO A 258 -16.68 -5.39 4.97
CA PRO A 258 -15.32 -5.74 5.33
C PRO A 258 -14.44 -5.86 4.08
N GLU A 259 -13.20 -5.37 4.14
CA GLU A 259 -12.34 -5.20 2.97
C GLU A 259 -12.12 -6.49 2.18
N ASP A 260 -11.95 -7.63 2.85
CA ASP A 260 -11.75 -8.93 2.24
C ASP A 260 -13.00 -9.47 1.54
N VAL A 261 -14.17 -9.28 2.15
CA VAL A 261 -15.48 -9.54 1.53
C VAL A 261 -15.70 -8.61 0.34
N TRP A 262 -15.33 -7.33 0.46
CA TRP A 262 -15.44 -6.34 -0.62
C TRP A 262 -14.59 -6.75 -1.82
N VAL A 263 -13.33 -7.15 -1.61
CA VAL A 263 -12.43 -7.65 -2.66
C VAL A 263 -13.05 -8.88 -3.34
N ARG A 264 -13.59 -9.81 -2.56
CA ARG A 264 -14.26 -10.99 -3.13
C ARG A 264 -15.46 -10.61 -4.01
N GLU A 265 -16.28 -9.66 -3.56
CA GLU A 265 -17.44 -9.18 -4.31
C GLU A 265 -17.02 -8.44 -5.60
N ALA A 266 -15.89 -7.74 -5.59
CA ALA A 266 -15.30 -7.14 -6.78
C ALA A 266 -14.79 -8.21 -7.77
N VAL A 267 -14.05 -9.20 -7.27
CA VAL A 267 -13.57 -10.39 -8.02
C VAL A 267 -14.77 -11.12 -8.67
N ARG A 268 -15.87 -11.30 -7.92
CA ARG A 268 -17.10 -11.95 -8.40
C ARG A 268 -17.71 -11.20 -9.59
N ARG A 269 -17.92 -9.89 -9.44
CA ARG A 269 -18.53 -9.04 -10.48
C ARG A 269 -17.63 -8.91 -11.71
N ALA A 270 -16.33 -8.99 -11.51
CA ALA A 270 -15.36 -9.01 -12.59
C ALA A 270 -15.38 -10.31 -13.42
N GLY A 271 -16.01 -11.40 -12.94
CA GLY A 271 -15.96 -12.70 -13.59
C GLY A 271 -14.61 -13.41 -13.41
N VAL A 272 -13.95 -13.18 -12.28
CA VAL A 272 -12.73 -13.90 -11.90
C VAL A 272 -13.14 -15.17 -11.15
N ALA A 273 -12.68 -16.33 -11.63
CA ALA A 273 -12.88 -17.59 -10.92
C ALA A 273 -12.09 -17.57 -9.61
N ALA A 274 -12.73 -18.02 -8.52
CA ALA A 274 -12.15 -18.17 -7.18
C ALA A 274 -11.77 -19.63 -6.93
#